data_AF-A0A9Y2L2A8-F1
#
_entry.id   AF-A0A9Y2L2A8-F1
#
_cell.length_a   1.000
_cell.length_b   1.000
_cell.length_c   1.000
_cell.angle_alpha   90.00
_cell.angle_beta   90.00
_cell.angle_gamma   90.00
#
_symmetry.space_group_name_H-M   'P 1'
#
loop_
_entity.id
_entity.type
_entity.pdbx_description
1 polymer ?
#
loop_
_entity_poly.entity_id
_entity_poly.type
_entity_poly.pdbx_seq_one_letter_code
_entity_poly.pdbx_strand_id
1 'polypeptide(L)'
;MVWQTEVDVRITAGSWTSCFVARRLGPVWRDRSIWRPVFIEAAAKLDIARRGTDIGIRNKRPDQHWLAARRTGTVEYAAFAISAEVRGFVALSQTEVQTPSAIWLRQHHAGEIVSTAGAPRLLADLAVAGVGKVVLPYFEEQDIESLQQVGPVIGALTHAEWLVRHHEARHDAPVRAALDVVAQVLADRNSMMSD
;
A
#
# COMPACT_ATOMS: atom_id res chain seq x y z
N MET A 1 -28.47 2.24 -28.40
CA MET A 1 -27.62 1.57 -27.39
C MET A 1 -26.69 2.64 -26.83
N VAL A 2 -26.96 3.12 -25.61
CA VAL A 2 -26.13 4.15 -24.99
C VAL A 2 -24.92 3.43 -24.40
N TRP A 3 -23.73 3.68 -24.95
CA TRP A 3 -22.49 3.21 -24.34
C TRP A 3 -22.35 3.93 -23.00
N GLN A 4 -22.50 3.20 -21.90
CA GLN A 4 -22.21 3.76 -20.58
C GLN A 4 -20.73 4.10 -20.56
N THR A 5 -20.41 5.40 -20.48
CA THR A 5 -19.02 5.86 -20.48
C THR A 5 -18.40 5.47 -19.14
N GLU A 6 -17.48 4.52 -19.18
CA GLU A 6 -16.70 4.11 -18.02
C GLU A 6 -15.87 5.30 -17.50
N VAL A 7 -16.01 5.60 -16.21
CA VAL A 7 -15.31 6.74 -15.58
C VAL A 7 -14.01 6.25 -14.94
N ASP A 8 -12.89 6.93 -15.24
CA ASP A 8 -11.63 6.70 -14.55
C ASP A 8 -11.74 7.09 -13.08
N VAL A 9 -11.54 6.13 -12.19
CA VAL A 9 -11.45 6.36 -10.75
C VAL A 9 -10.01 6.17 -10.31
N ARG A 10 -9.37 7.27 -9.94
CA ARG A 10 -7.99 7.34 -9.49
C ARG A 10 -7.87 6.91 -8.04
N ILE A 11 -7.20 5.79 -7.84
CA ILE A 11 -6.90 5.19 -6.53
C ILE A 11 -5.45 5.50 -6.20
N THR A 12 -5.21 6.14 -5.06
CA THR A 12 -3.86 6.45 -4.59
C THR A 12 -3.53 5.73 -3.30
N ALA A 13 -2.36 5.11 -3.24
CA ALA A 13 -1.82 4.50 -2.03
C ALA A 13 -0.29 4.45 -2.09
N GLY A 14 0.36 4.02 -0.99
CA GLY A 14 1.76 3.61 -1.06
C GLY A 14 1.93 2.33 -1.88
N SER A 15 3.11 2.09 -2.43
CA SER A 15 3.37 1.01 -3.40
C SER A 15 2.89 -0.37 -2.93
N TRP A 16 3.17 -0.74 -1.67
CA TRP A 16 2.70 -2.01 -1.10
C TRP A 16 1.18 -2.15 -1.17
N THR A 17 0.44 -1.22 -0.56
CA THR A 17 -1.03 -1.23 -0.60
C THR A 17 -1.58 -1.17 -2.03
N SER A 18 -0.95 -0.41 -2.94
CA SER A 18 -1.35 -0.39 -4.36
C SER A 18 -1.23 -1.77 -4.99
N CYS A 19 -0.10 -2.46 -4.81
CA CYS A 19 0.09 -3.82 -5.31
C CYS A 19 -0.88 -4.81 -4.66
N PHE A 20 -1.09 -4.73 -3.34
CA PHE A 20 -2.04 -5.57 -2.61
C PHE A 20 -3.46 -5.47 -3.18
N VAL A 21 -3.95 -4.24 -3.38
CA VAL A 21 -5.29 -4.01 -3.94
C VAL A 21 -5.35 -4.46 -5.40
N ALA A 22 -4.33 -4.15 -6.21
CA ALA A 22 -4.28 -4.53 -7.62
C ALA A 22 -4.35 -6.05 -7.81
N ARG A 23 -3.62 -6.84 -7.02
CA ARG A 23 -3.63 -8.32 -7.07
C ARG A 23 -5.01 -8.91 -6.76
N ARG A 24 -5.80 -8.24 -5.91
CA ARG A 24 -7.10 -8.72 -5.43
C ARG A 24 -8.30 -8.13 -6.16
N LEU A 25 -8.06 -7.27 -7.16
CA LEU A 25 -9.15 -6.59 -7.86
C LEU A 25 -9.90 -7.51 -8.83
N GLY A 26 -9.23 -8.50 -9.41
CA GLY A 26 -9.79 -9.38 -10.45
C GLY A 26 -11.10 -10.11 -10.08
N PRO A 27 -11.24 -10.70 -8.87
CA PRO A 27 -12.48 -11.36 -8.46
C PRO A 27 -13.67 -10.41 -8.22
N VAL A 28 -13.40 -9.14 -7.88
CA VAL A 28 -14.41 -8.19 -7.38
C VAL A 28 -14.75 -7.08 -8.38
N TRP A 29 -13.84 -6.78 -9.32
CA TRP A 29 -14.05 -5.83 -10.41
C TRP A 29 -14.32 -6.58 -11.72
N ARG A 30 -15.25 -6.07 -12.54
CA ARG A 30 -15.69 -6.73 -13.77
C ARG A 30 -15.65 -5.76 -14.94
N ASP A 31 -15.44 -6.28 -16.14
CA ASP A 31 -15.40 -5.54 -17.43
C ASP A 31 -16.68 -4.73 -17.76
N ARG A 32 -17.79 -5.00 -17.07
CA ARG A 32 -19.05 -4.22 -17.17
C ARG A 32 -19.24 -3.22 -16.04
N SER A 33 -18.17 -2.88 -15.33
CA SER A 33 -18.21 -1.89 -14.27
C SER A 33 -18.49 -0.50 -14.86
N ILE A 34 -19.16 0.35 -14.07
CA ILE A 34 -19.38 1.75 -14.43
C ILE A 34 -18.12 2.62 -14.23
N TRP A 35 -17.00 2.00 -13.85
CA TRP A 35 -15.76 2.67 -13.49
C TRP A 35 -14.53 1.82 -13.80
N ARG A 36 -13.43 2.51 -14.17
CA ARG A 36 -12.11 1.94 -14.45
C ARG A 36 -11.10 2.26 -13.35
N PRO A 37 -10.38 1.28 -12.79
CA PRO A 37 -9.35 1.53 -11.80
C PRO A 37 -8.12 2.20 -12.43
N VAL A 38 -7.69 3.33 -11.87
CA VAL A 38 -6.44 3.99 -12.23
C VAL A 38 -5.57 4.09 -10.97
N PHE A 39 -4.55 3.25 -10.85
CA PHE A 39 -3.64 3.28 -9.70
C PHE A 39 -2.58 4.37 -9.89
N ILE A 40 -2.39 5.17 -8.85
CA ILE A 40 -1.36 6.21 -8.80
C ILE A 40 -0.62 6.04 -7.47
N GLU A 41 0.64 5.64 -7.54
CA GLU A 41 1.46 5.55 -6.33
C GLU A 41 1.70 6.94 -5.76
N ALA A 42 1.24 7.15 -4.52
CA ALA A 42 1.47 8.39 -3.81
C ALA A 42 2.74 8.24 -2.97
N ALA A 43 3.83 8.84 -3.44
CA ALA A 43 5.02 8.99 -2.63
C ALA A 43 4.75 9.98 -1.48
N ALA A 44 4.76 9.49 -0.24
CA ALA A 44 4.68 10.11 1.11
C ALA A 44 3.77 11.33 1.38
N LYS A 45 3.45 12.21 0.42
CA LYS A 45 2.59 13.38 0.55
C LYS A 45 1.97 13.76 -0.80
N LEU A 46 1.17 12.88 -1.41
CA LEU A 46 0.28 13.34 -2.48
C LEU A 46 -0.98 13.92 -1.83
N ASP A 47 -1.04 15.25 -1.88
CA ASP A 47 -2.15 16.04 -1.35
C ASP A 47 -3.42 15.75 -2.17
N ILE A 48 -4.41 15.14 -1.52
CA ILE A 48 -5.74 14.90 -2.13
C ILE A 48 -6.40 16.24 -2.51
N ALA A 49 -5.90 17.37 -1.99
CA ALA A 49 -6.38 18.71 -2.33
C ALA A 49 -6.16 19.10 -3.81
N ARG A 50 -5.23 18.45 -4.54
CA ARG A 50 -5.16 18.61 -6.00
C ARG A 50 -6.09 17.58 -6.63
N ARG A 51 -7.02 18.05 -7.47
CA ARG A 51 -8.16 17.36 -8.14
C ARG A 51 -7.83 16.11 -8.99
N GLY A 52 -6.73 15.40 -8.74
CA GLY A 52 -6.27 14.22 -9.46
C GLY A 52 -6.43 12.91 -8.69
N THR A 53 -7.27 12.84 -7.65
CA THR A 53 -7.48 11.61 -6.89
C THR A 53 -8.93 11.49 -6.44
N ASP A 54 -9.55 10.37 -6.77
CA ASP A 54 -10.94 10.07 -6.42
C ASP A 54 -11.02 9.28 -5.10
N ILE A 55 -10.05 8.38 -4.88
CA ILE A 55 -9.92 7.54 -3.69
C ILE A 55 -8.47 7.56 -3.18
N GLY A 56 -8.29 7.70 -1.86
CA GLY A 56 -6.99 7.60 -1.21
C GLY A 56 -6.95 6.56 -0.10
N ILE A 57 -5.93 5.72 -0.06
CA ILE A 57 -5.59 4.86 1.07
C ILE A 57 -4.37 5.46 1.77
N ARG A 58 -4.47 5.70 3.07
CA ARG A 58 -3.52 6.53 3.82
C ARG A 58 -3.12 5.92 5.15
N ASN A 59 -1.87 6.18 5.53
CA ASN A 59 -1.25 5.68 6.76
C ASN A 59 -1.62 6.51 8.00
N LYS A 60 -2.38 7.60 7.80
CA LYS A 60 -2.87 8.50 8.85
C LYS A 60 -4.25 9.02 8.45
N ARG A 61 -5.06 9.34 9.46
CA ARG A 61 -6.33 10.02 9.26
C ARG A 61 -6.07 11.38 8.62
N PRO A 62 -6.80 11.78 7.56
CA PRO A 62 -6.70 13.14 7.03
C PRO A 62 -7.23 14.15 8.04
N ASP A 63 -6.59 15.32 8.12
CA ASP A 63 -7.01 16.45 8.95
C ASP A 63 -8.00 17.37 8.20
N GLN A 64 -8.08 17.24 6.88
CA GLN A 64 -8.90 18.07 6.02
C GLN A 64 -10.40 17.74 6.20
N HIS A 65 -11.17 18.74 6.61
CA HIS A 65 -12.62 18.62 6.86
C HIS A 65 -13.45 18.26 5.62
N TRP A 66 -12.96 18.53 4.41
CA TRP A 66 -13.63 18.16 3.16
C TRP A 66 -13.39 16.70 2.73
N LEU A 67 -12.64 15.94 3.52
CA LEU A 67 -12.38 14.53 3.28
C LEU A 67 -13.22 13.66 4.22
N ALA A 68 -13.97 12.74 3.62
CA ALA A 68 -14.58 11.65 4.38
C ALA A 68 -13.54 10.53 4.54
N ALA A 69 -13.35 10.05 5.76
CA ALA A 69 -12.36 9.03 6.10
C ALA A 69 -12.98 7.89 6.89
N ARG A 70 -12.63 6.65 6.53
CA ARG A 70 -13.01 5.44 7.24
C ARG A 70 -11.76 4.61 7.53
N ARG A 71 -11.55 4.24 8.80
CA ARG A 71 -10.46 3.33 9.17
C ARG A 71 -10.70 1.96 8.52
N THR A 72 -9.67 1.39 7.91
CA THR A 72 -9.72 0.09 7.23
C THR A 72 -8.96 -1.00 7.98
N GLY A 73 -8.01 -0.66 8.86
CA GLY A 73 -7.29 -1.66 9.63
C GLY A 73 -6.11 -1.07 10.41
N THR A 74 -5.27 -1.97 10.89
CA THR A 74 -3.92 -1.66 11.41
C THR A 74 -2.91 -2.27 10.46
N VAL A 75 -1.87 -1.51 10.12
CA VAL A 75 -0.75 -1.98 9.31
C VAL A 75 0.47 -2.07 10.21
N GLU A 76 1.07 -3.25 10.22
CA GLU A 76 2.28 -3.57 10.95
C GLU A 76 3.41 -3.89 9.98
N TYR A 77 4.65 -3.67 10.40
CA TYR A 77 5.84 -3.91 9.59
C TYR A 77 6.79 -4.82 10.36
N ALA A 78 7.53 -5.64 9.62
CA ALA A 78 8.65 -6.41 10.16
C ALA A 78 9.75 -6.54 9.09
N ALA A 79 10.87 -7.14 9.47
CA ALA A 79 11.91 -7.54 8.54
C ALA A 79 11.60 -8.92 7.96
N PHE A 80 11.69 -9.07 6.64
CA PHE A 80 11.43 -10.29 5.89
C PHE A 80 12.64 -10.69 5.04
N ALA A 81 12.87 -11.98 4.89
CA ALA A 81 13.89 -12.55 4.02
C ALA A 81 13.55 -14.01 3.67
N ILE A 82 14.28 -14.63 2.75
CA ILE A 82 14.10 -16.05 2.44
C ILE A 82 14.43 -16.98 3.62
N SER A 83 15.29 -16.53 4.55
CA SER A 83 15.64 -17.27 5.76
C SER A 83 16.29 -16.36 6.80
N ALA A 84 16.37 -16.81 8.06
CA ALA A 84 16.93 -16.04 9.17
C ALA A 84 18.46 -15.82 9.05
N GLU A 85 19.14 -16.63 8.24
CA GLU A 85 20.57 -16.58 7.98
C GLU A 85 20.97 -15.41 7.06
N VAL A 86 20.03 -14.90 6.25
CA VAL A 86 20.26 -13.73 5.40
C VAL A 86 20.72 -12.55 6.25
N ARG A 87 21.82 -11.91 5.84
CA ARG A 87 22.44 -10.78 6.54
C ARG A 87 22.18 -9.47 5.79
N GLY A 88 22.28 -8.37 6.52
CA GLY A 88 22.12 -7.03 5.96
C GLY A 88 20.69 -6.71 5.53
N PHE A 89 20.50 -5.48 5.03
CA PHE A 89 19.22 -4.96 4.58
C PHE A 89 19.31 -4.38 3.18
N VAL A 90 18.21 -4.50 2.43
CA VAL A 90 18.00 -3.74 1.20
C VAL A 90 17.18 -2.50 1.51
N ALA A 91 17.56 -1.36 0.94
CA ALA A 91 16.94 -0.07 1.25
C ALA A 91 16.48 0.69 0.00
N LEU A 92 15.41 1.46 0.12
CA LEU A 92 15.03 2.39 -0.95
C LEU A 92 16.16 3.39 -1.19
N SER A 93 16.53 3.67 -2.44
CA SER A 93 17.57 4.65 -2.77
C SER A 93 17.30 6.00 -2.12
N GLN A 94 18.36 6.70 -1.68
CA GLN A 94 18.23 8.02 -1.05
C GLN A 94 17.74 9.10 -2.02
N THR A 95 17.84 8.86 -3.32
CA THR A 95 17.31 9.73 -4.37
C THR A 95 15.79 9.71 -4.47
N GLU A 96 15.15 8.68 -3.90
CA GLU A 96 13.71 8.53 -3.90
C GLU A 96 13.06 9.31 -2.75
N VAL A 97 11.76 9.53 -2.87
CA VAL A 97 10.95 10.03 -1.75
C VAL A 97 10.95 8.99 -0.63
N GLN A 98 11.56 9.35 0.50
CA GLN A 98 11.71 8.43 1.61
C GLN A 98 10.37 8.18 2.31
N THR A 99 10.00 6.90 2.42
CA THR A 99 8.86 6.45 3.23
C THR A 99 9.23 6.37 4.71
N PRO A 100 8.24 6.32 5.64
CA PRO A 100 8.53 6.09 7.05
C PRO A 100 9.38 4.83 7.31
N SER A 101 9.13 3.73 6.58
CA SER A 101 9.92 2.50 6.71
C SER A 101 11.36 2.68 6.21
N ALA A 102 11.58 3.43 5.12
CA ALA A 102 12.92 3.74 4.62
C ALA A 102 13.72 4.63 5.60
N ILE A 103 13.07 5.64 6.19
CA ILE A 103 13.66 6.49 7.21
C ILE A 103 14.04 5.66 8.44
N TRP A 104 13.09 4.86 8.95
CA TRP A 104 13.32 3.99 10.11
C TRP A 104 14.49 3.04 9.86
N LEU A 105 14.52 2.38 8.70
CA LEU A 105 15.59 1.44 8.35
C LEU A 105 16.97 2.12 8.37
N ARG A 106 17.10 3.32 7.80
CA ARG A 106 18.37 4.04 7.80
C ARG A 106 18.77 4.52 9.20
N GLN A 107 17.82 4.94 10.02
CA GLN A 107 18.11 5.37 11.39
C GLN A 107 18.63 4.22 12.27
N HIS A 108 18.17 3.00 12.05
CA HIS A 108 18.50 1.86 12.92
C HIS A 108 19.55 0.90 12.33
N HIS A 109 19.65 0.82 11.00
CA HIS A 109 20.43 -0.20 10.29
C HIS A 109 21.28 0.36 9.14
N ALA A 110 21.62 1.67 9.12
CA ALA A 110 22.40 2.27 8.03
C ALA A 110 23.70 1.50 7.70
N GLY A 111 24.43 1.03 8.72
CA GLY A 111 25.67 0.28 8.55
C GLY A 111 25.49 -1.16 8.04
N GLU A 112 24.25 -1.64 7.95
CA GLU A 112 23.91 -2.99 7.50
C GLU A 112 23.26 -2.99 6.10
N ILE A 113 23.15 -1.83 5.45
CA ILE A 113 22.55 -1.73 4.10
C ILE A 113 23.53 -2.29 3.07
N VAL A 114 23.13 -3.36 2.39
CA VAL A 114 23.96 -4.09 1.42
C VAL A 114 23.61 -3.79 -0.04
N SER A 115 22.39 -3.30 -0.29
CA SER A 115 21.95 -2.89 -1.62
C SER A 115 20.83 -1.85 -1.54
N THR A 116 20.63 -1.10 -2.63
CA THR A 116 19.53 -0.14 -2.75
C THR A 116 18.78 -0.27 -4.06
N ALA A 117 17.48 0.03 -4.05
CA ALA A 117 16.64 0.05 -5.26
C ALA A 117 15.75 1.30 -5.34
N GLY A 118 15.34 1.68 -6.55
CA GLY A 118 14.49 2.86 -6.80
C GLY A 118 12.99 2.64 -6.52
N ALA A 119 12.56 1.42 -6.19
CA ALA A 119 11.15 1.13 -5.94
C ALA A 119 10.98 0.04 -4.87
N PRO A 120 9.92 0.10 -4.03
CA PRO A 120 9.67 -0.91 -3.00
C PRO A 120 9.57 -2.34 -3.54
N ARG A 121 8.94 -2.54 -4.71
CA ARG A 121 8.81 -3.89 -5.29
C ARG A 121 10.17 -4.53 -5.62
N LEU A 122 11.13 -3.73 -6.10
CA LEU A 122 12.48 -4.21 -6.35
C LEU A 122 13.20 -4.63 -5.05
N LEU A 123 12.85 -4.02 -3.91
CA LEU A 123 13.39 -4.45 -2.61
C LEU A 123 12.87 -5.85 -2.23
N ALA A 124 11.61 -6.14 -2.52
CA ALA A 124 11.10 -7.51 -2.34
C ALA A 124 11.81 -8.50 -3.25
N ASP A 125 12.01 -8.17 -4.53
CA ASP A 125 12.70 -9.05 -5.48
C ASP A 125 14.16 -9.31 -5.05
N LEU A 126 14.86 -8.29 -4.55
CA LEU A 126 16.21 -8.45 -3.98
C LEU A 126 16.21 -9.34 -2.74
N ALA A 127 15.21 -9.23 -1.87
CA ALA A 127 15.09 -10.08 -0.69
C ALA A 127 14.79 -11.53 -1.05
N VAL A 128 13.93 -11.76 -2.05
CA VAL A 128 13.65 -13.09 -2.63
C VAL A 128 14.91 -13.69 -3.26
N ALA A 129 15.75 -12.87 -3.88
CA ALA A 129 17.05 -13.29 -4.38
C ALA A 129 18.12 -13.52 -3.28
N GLY A 130 17.77 -13.33 -2.00
CA GLY A 130 18.67 -13.54 -0.86
C GLY A 130 19.71 -12.44 -0.66
N VAL A 131 19.58 -11.29 -1.34
CA VAL A 131 20.56 -10.19 -1.27
C VAL A 131 20.59 -9.53 0.12
N GLY A 132 19.44 -9.46 0.80
CA GLY A 132 19.34 -8.90 2.15
C GLY A 132 17.90 -8.91 2.64
N LYS A 133 17.70 -8.46 3.89
CA LYS A 133 16.37 -8.35 4.50
C LYS A 133 15.63 -7.12 3.96
N VAL A 134 14.32 -7.22 3.78
CA VAL A 134 13.44 -6.10 3.41
C VAL A 134 12.50 -5.76 4.56
N VAL A 135 12.27 -4.46 4.80
CA VAL A 135 11.24 -3.99 5.74
C VAL A 135 9.97 -3.66 4.96
N LEU A 136 8.90 -4.44 5.18
CA LEU A 136 7.63 -4.31 4.47
C LEU A 136 6.42 -4.58 5.38
N PRO A 137 5.19 -4.22 4.96
CA PRO A 137 3.98 -4.50 5.73
C PRO A 137 3.69 -5.99 5.84
N TYR A 138 3.20 -6.44 6.99
CA TYR A 138 2.90 -7.85 7.26
C TYR A 138 2.00 -8.49 6.20
N PHE A 139 1.01 -7.76 5.71
CA PHE A 139 0.07 -8.27 4.70
C PHE A 139 0.68 -8.63 3.34
N GLU A 140 1.92 -8.22 3.05
CA GLU A 140 2.62 -8.64 1.83
C GLU A 140 3.25 -10.02 1.97
N GLU A 141 3.48 -10.54 3.18
CA GLU A 141 4.09 -11.86 3.42
C GLU A 141 3.37 -12.95 2.63
N GLN A 142 2.04 -12.96 2.71
CA GLN A 142 1.21 -13.97 2.04
C GLN A 142 1.24 -13.89 0.51
N ASP A 143 1.60 -12.72 -0.05
CA ASP A 143 1.69 -12.53 -1.49
C ASP A 143 3.11 -12.80 -2.03
N ILE A 144 4.09 -13.03 -1.15
CA ILE A 144 5.48 -13.27 -1.50
C ILE A 144 5.95 -14.51 -0.74
N GLU A 145 5.46 -15.67 -1.19
CA GLU A 145 5.62 -17.00 -0.55
C GLU A 145 7.07 -17.36 -0.16
N SER A 146 8.06 -16.83 -0.88
CA SER A 146 9.48 -17.10 -0.57
C SER A 146 10.00 -16.32 0.65
N LEU A 147 9.29 -15.31 1.15
CA LEU A 147 9.72 -14.50 2.28
C LEU A 147 9.04 -14.96 3.57
N GLN A 148 9.82 -15.06 4.64
CA GLN A 148 9.35 -15.29 6.00
C GLN A 148 9.76 -14.13 6.90
N GLN A 149 8.99 -13.89 7.96
CA GLN A 149 9.36 -12.94 8.99
C GLN A 149 10.65 -13.38 9.72
N VAL A 150 11.66 -12.49 9.74
CA VAL A 150 12.98 -12.76 10.36
C VAL A 150 13.36 -11.74 11.45
N GLY A 151 12.40 -10.91 11.87
CA GLY A 151 12.56 -9.92 12.93
C GLY A 151 11.23 -9.58 13.59
N PRO A 152 11.24 -8.96 14.78
CA PRO A 152 10.01 -8.62 15.49
C PRO A 152 9.18 -7.58 14.73
N VAL A 153 7.91 -7.47 15.08
CA VAL A 153 7.06 -6.35 14.63
C VAL A 153 7.69 -5.03 15.08
N ILE A 154 7.82 -4.10 14.15
CA ILE A 154 8.42 -2.79 14.34
C ILE A 154 7.33 -1.82 14.79
N GLY A 155 7.12 -1.73 16.11
CA GLY A 155 6.06 -0.89 16.69
C GLY A 155 6.11 0.59 16.27
N ALA A 156 7.30 1.13 15.98
CA ALA A 156 7.46 2.50 15.48
C ALA A 156 6.87 2.74 14.07
N LEU A 157 6.62 1.66 13.32
CA LEU A 157 6.01 1.70 11.98
C LEU A 157 4.53 1.28 12.00
N THR A 158 4.03 0.78 13.12
CA THR A 158 2.63 0.37 13.26
C THR A 158 1.69 1.58 13.23
N HIS A 159 0.67 1.53 12.37
CA HIS A 159 -0.28 2.63 12.22
C HIS A 159 -1.65 2.16 11.73
N ALA A 160 -2.69 2.99 11.92
CA ALA A 160 -3.99 2.74 11.34
C ALA A 160 -4.02 3.11 9.84
N GLU A 161 -4.66 2.28 9.03
CA GLU A 161 -4.93 2.59 7.61
C GLU A 161 -6.31 3.22 7.46
N TRP A 162 -6.42 4.18 6.54
CA TRP A 162 -7.62 4.98 6.29
C TRP A 162 -7.94 5.01 4.81
N LEU A 163 -9.18 4.66 4.47
CA LEU A 163 -9.78 4.90 3.17
C LEU A 163 -10.44 6.28 3.16
N VAL A 164 -10.08 7.09 2.18
CA VAL A 164 -10.37 8.52 2.11
C VAL A 164 -10.96 8.87 0.75
N ARG A 165 -11.91 9.80 0.73
CA ARG A 165 -12.51 10.38 -0.49
C ARG A 165 -12.86 11.85 -0.30
N HIS A 166 -13.03 12.58 -1.39
CA HIS A 166 -13.61 13.92 -1.35
C HIS A 166 -15.10 13.86 -0.95
N HIS A 167 -15.58 14.76 -0.07
CA HIS A 167 -16.95 14.69 0.42
C HIS A 167 -18.01 14.95 -0.66
N GLU A 168 -17.66 15.68 -1.73
CA GLU A 168 -18.58 16.01 -2.84
C GLU A 168 -18.78 14.82 -3.78
N ALA A 169 -17.83 13.89 -3.82
CA ALA A 169 -17.96 12.64 -4.58
C ALA A 169 -18.99 11.67 -3.96
N ARG A 170 -19.68 12.06 -2.87
CA ARG A 170 -20.70 11.23 -2.22
C ARG A 170 -21.87 10.87 -3.12
N HIS A 171 -22.13 11.66 -4.16
CA HIS A 171 -23.20 11.43 -5.14
C HIS A 171 -22.71 10.79 -6.45
N ASP A 172 -21.39 10.63 -6.62
CA ASP A 172 -20.80 10.02 -7.80
C ASP A 172 -20.94 8.48 -7.70
N ALA A 173 -21.74 7.89 -8.59
CA ALA A 173 -22.01 6.46 -8.58
C ALA A 173 -20.75 5.61 -8.92
N PRO A 174 -19.97 5.94 -9.98
CA PRO A 174 -18.65 5.34 -10.22
C PRO A 174 -17.73 5.34 -9.00
N VAL A 175 -17.54 6.49 -8.34
CA VAL A 175 -16.62 6.58 -7.20
C VAL A 175 -17.13 5.77 -6.01
N ARG A 176 -18.44 5.74 -5.75
CA ARG A 176 -19.02 4.88 -4.70
C ARG A 176 -18.81 3.39 -4.97
N ALA A 177 -19.09 2.94 -6.19
CA ALA A 177 -18.88 1.54 -6.57
C ALA A 177 -17.40 1.13 -6.39
N ALA A 178 -16.48 2.02 -6.75
CA ALA A 178 -15.06 1.81 -6.54
C ALA A 178 -14.67 1.77 -5.06
N LEU A 179 -15.22 2.67 -4.24
CA LEU A 179 -15.00 2.69 -2.79
C LEU A 179 -15.48 1.41 -2.12
N ASP A 180 -16.64 0.87 -2.51
CA ASP A 180 -17.18 -0.37 -1.95
C ASP A 180 -16.33 -1.58 -2.32
N VAL A 181 -15.79 -1.63 -3.54
CA VAL A 181 -14.86 -2.68 -3.97
C VAL A 181 -13.53 -2.60 -3.22
N VAL A 182 -12.91 -1.41 -3.17
CA VAL A 182 -11.64 -1.21 -2.45
C VAL A 182 -11.82 -1.45 -0.95
N ALA A 183 -12.96 -1.05 -0.39
CA ALA A 183 -13.36 -1.34 0.97
C ALA A 183 -13.35 -2.83 1.28
N GLN A 184 -13.98 -3.63 0.42
CA GLN A 184 -14.07 -5.07 0.59
C GLN A 184 -12.68 -5.71 0.57
N VAL A 185 -11.86 -5.37 -0.43
CA VAL A 185 -10.48 -5.89 -0.56
C VAL A 185 -9.64 -5.60 0.70
N LEU A 186 -9.75 -4.40 1.27
CA LEU A 186 -9.01 -4.03 2.49
C LEU A 186 -9.59 -4.68 3.75
N ALA A 187 -10.89 -4.97 3.79
CA ALA A 187 -11.52 -5.66 4.92
C ALA A 187 -11.14 -7.15 4.94
N ASP A 188 -11.14 -7.82 3.77
CA ASP A 188 -10.76 -9.23 3.63
C ASP A 188 -9.33 -9.49 4.12
N ARG A 189 -8.43 -8.52 3.94
CA ARG A 189 -7.07 -8.54 4.50
C ARG A 189 -7.06 -8.76 6.01
N ASN A 190 -7.96 -8.11 6.75
CA ASN A 190 -7.93 -8.17 8.21
C ASN A 190 -8.44 -9.52 8.73
N SER A 191 -9.41 -10.12 8.04
CA SER A 191 -9.88 -11.48 8.35
C SER A 191 -8.72 -12.48 8.20
N MET A 192 -7.91 -12.30 7.17
CA MET A 192 -6.77 -13.14 6.83
C MET A 192 -5.55 -12.98 7.77
N MET A 193 -5.50 -11.89 8.56
CA MET A 193 -4.47 -11.65 9.59
C MET A 193 -4.93 -12.03 11.00
N SER A 194 -6.20 -12.41 11.18
CA SER A 194 -6.78 -12.74 12.50
C SER A 194 -6.85 -14.24 12.78
N ASP A 195 -6.44 -15.07 11.81
CA ASP A 195 -6.29 -16.53 11.90
C ASP A 195 -4.82 -16.91 12.08
#